data_AF-A0A7Y3P7C2-F1
#
_entry.id   AF-A0A7Y3P7C2-F1
#
_cell.length_a   1.000
_cell.length_b   1.000
_cell.length_c   1.000
_cell.angle_alpha   90.00
_cell.angle_beta   90.00
_cell.angle_gamma   90.00
#
_symmetry.space_group_name_H-M   'P 1'
#
loop_
_entity.id
_entity.type
_entity.pdbx_description
1 polymer ?
#
loop_
_entity_poly.entity_id
_entity_poly.type
_entity_poly.pdbx_seq_one_letter_code
_entity_poly.pdbx_strand_id
1 'polypeptide(L)'
;VDGVFCYDHLFPPGEPARASLSPFPLLARVSSLEPRLVVGPLVARIGHGSPAHLVAQVRALRDLAPGRVIAALGVGDEQARREMSAFGLTIPSKDQRLRDLGSVARALDVPVWIGGRSPTLVDLADELGAALNLWGASLDEVAGAVADREVTWSGVAPDPLDEWLDSLAERGVTWAVVISKETPEHLGAWCARR
;
A
#
# COMPACT_ATOMS: atom_id res chain seq x y z
N VAL A 1 -16.84 -2.97 -1.59
CA VAL A 1 -15.75 -2.23 -0.91
C VAL A 1 -15.32 -3.05 0.28
N ASP A 2 -14.10 -3.59 0.20
CA ASP A 2 -13.61 -4.60 1.12
C ASP A 2 -12.51 -4.05 2.04
N GLY A 3 -11.95 -2.89 1.71
CA GLY A 3 -10.96 -2.24 2.56
C GLY A 3 -10.75 -0.75 2.28
N VAL A 4 -10.03 -0.12 3.20
CA VAL A 4 -9.61 1.28 3.16
C VAL A 4 -8.11 1.34 3.41
N PHE A 5 -7.41 2.04 2.53
CA PHE A 5 -5.97 2.21 2.63
C PHE A 5 -5.56 3.68 2.71
N CYS A 6 -4.48 3.96 3.42
CA CYS A 6 -4.01 5.33 3.65
C CYS A 6 -2.56 5.54 3.21
N TYR A 7 -2.30 6.60 2.45
CA TYR A 7 -0.95 6.98 2.07
C TYR A 7 -0.11 7.41 3.27
N ASP A 8 1.17 7.05 3.23
CA ASP A 8 2.17 7.46 4.23
C ASP A 8 3.02 8.63 3.72
N HIS A 9 2.37 9.76 3.47
CA HIS A 9 3.05 11.02 3.14
C HIS A 9 3.21 11.88 4.38
N LEU A 10 4.36 12.56 4.54
CA LEU A 10 4.53 13.55 5.62
C LEU A 10 3.78 14.87 5.33
N PHE A 11 3.65 15.19 4.05
CA PHE A 11 2.87 16.31 3.53
C PHE A 11 2.33 15.99 2.13
N PRO A 12 1.24 16.62 1.69
CA PRO A 12 0.69 16.44 0.35
C PRO A 12 1.73 16.80 -0.72
N PRO A 13 1.74 16.10 -1.86
CA PRO A 13 2.62 16.45 -2.97
C PRO A 13 2.50 17.95 -3.33
N GLY A 14 3.61 18.68 -3.23
CA GLY A 14 3.67 20.11 -3.56
C GLY A 14 3.26 21.08 -2.44
N GLU A 15 2.83 20.59 -1.27
CA GLU A 15 2.36 21.42 -0.15
C GLU A 15 3.13 21.16 1.17
N PRO A 16 4.46 21.41 1.23
CA PRO A 16 5.28 21.05 2.39
C PRO A 16 4.91 21.77 3.70
N ALA A 17 4.17 22.87 3.61
CA ALA A 17 3.71 23.63 4.77
C ALA A 17 2.49 23.00 5.46
N ARG A 18 1.82 22.02 4.83
CA ARG A 18 0.63 21.36 5.38
C ARG A 18 0.98 19.91 5.73
N ALA A 19 0.91 19.56 7.01
CA ALA A 19 1.10 18.17 7.42
C ALA A 19 -0.03 17.29 6.87
N SER A 20 0.32 16.11 6.39
CA SER A 20 -0.64 15.04 6.11
C SER A 20 -1.09 14.37 7.41
N LEU A 21 -2.29 13.77 7.40
CA LEU A 21 -2.69 12.89 8.48
C LEU A 21 -1.80 11.65 8.48
N SER A 22 -1.28 11.29 9.65
CA SER A 22 -0.50 10.05 9.79
C SER A 22 -1.39 8.84 9.54
N PRO A 23 -0.93 7.84 8.75
CA PRO A 23 -1.77 6.73 8.32
C PRO A 23 -2.22 5.85 9.50
N PHE A 24 -1.34 5.51 10.44
CA PHE A 24 -1.66 4.56 11.51
C PHE A 24 -2.75 5.07 12.48
N PRO A 25 -2.71 6.31 12.99
CA PRO A 25 -3.82 6.85 13.78
C PRO A 25 -5.14 6.93 13.01
N LEU A 26 -5.10 7.30 11.73
CA LEU A 26 -6.30 7.36 10.90
C LEU A 26 -6.89 5.95 10.69
N LEU A 27 -6.07 4.98 10.32
CA LEU A 27 -6.50 3.59 10.12
C LEU A 27 -7.00 2.95 11.41
N ALA A 28 -6.41 3.27 12.57
CA ALA A 28 -6.92 2.84 13.87
C ALA A 28 -8.32 3.42 14.16
N ARG A 29 -8.57 4.68 13.79
CA ARG A 29 -9.91 5.28 13.90
C ARG A 29 -10.90 4.60 12.95
N VAL A 30 -10.52 4.40 11.69
CA VAL A 30 -11.36 3.73 10.69
C VAL A 30 -11.70 2.32 11.15
N SER A 31 -10.73 1.53 11.60
CA SER A 31 -10.95 0.14 12.00
C SER A 31 -11.88 -0.02 13.21
N SER A 32 -11.93 0.99 14.08
CA SER A 32 -12.85 1.06 15.22
C SER A 32 -14.30 1.40 14.83
N LEU A 33 -14.48 2.18 13.76
CA LEU A 33 -15.80 2.59 13.27
C LEU A 33 -16.37 1.56 12.28
N GLU A 34 -15.49 0.92 11.52
CA GLU A 34 -15.84 0.01 10.42
C GLU A 34 -15.25 -1.38 10.67
N PRO A 35 -15.93 -2.24 11.46
CA PRO A 35 -15.41 -3.54 11.88
C PRO A 35 -15.33 -4.58 10.76
N ARG A 36 -15.87 -4.27 9.57
CA ARG A 36 -15.87 -5.16 8.41
C ARG A 36 -14.71 -4.91 7.45
N LEU A 37 -14.17 -3.70 7.43
CA LEU A 37 -13.19 -3.30 6.42
C LEU A 37 -11.80 -3.83 6.75
N VAL A 38 -11.09 -4.31 5.74
CA VAL A 38 -9.64 -4.47 5.78
C VAL A 38 -8.99 -3.08 5.79
N VAL A 39 -7.94 -2.90 6.57
CA VAL A 39 -7.21 -1.63 6.67
C VAL A 39 -5.72 -1.83 6.45
N GLY A 40 -5.07 -0.86 5.82
CA GLY A 40 -3.63 -0.92 5.61
C GLY A 40 -3.02 0.41 5.18
N PRO A 41 -1.73 0.66 5.44
CA PRO A 41 -1.02 1.74 4.77
C PRO A 41 -0.89 1.41 3.27
N LEU A 42 -0.73 2.42 2.41
CA LEU A 42 -0.50 2.28 0.96
C LEU A 42 0.48 3.32 0.44
N VAL A 43 1.78 3.05 0.45
CA VAL A 43 2.44 2.02 1.26
C VAL A 43 3.13 2.71 2.43
N ALA A 44 3.34 2.01 3.55
CA ALA A 44 4.20 2.51 4.61
C ALA A 44 5.63 2.62 4.07
N ARG A 45 6.26 3.78 4.28
CA ARG A 45 7.53 4.13 3.64
C ARG A 45 8.71 3.84 4.55
N ILE A 46 9.57 2.93 4.11
CA ILE A 46 10.82 2.64 4.81
C ILE A 46 11.71 3.90 4.80
N GLY A 47 12.18 4.28 5.98
CA GLY A 47 13.01 5.47 6.21
C GLY A 47 12.31 6.63 6.90
N HIS A 48 10.96 6.67 6.94
CA HIS A 48 10.22 7.70 7.70
C HIS A 48 10.35 7.53 9.23
N GLY A 49 10.77 6.35 9.68
CA GLY A 49 11.03 6.03 11.07
C GLY A 49 11.89 4.77 11.18
N SER A 50 12.11 4.30 12.42
CA SER A 50 12.86 3.05 12.61
C SER A 50 12.04 1.83 12.16
N PRO A 51 12.69 0.78 11.61
CA PRO A 51 12.03 -0.47 11.24
C PRO A 51 11.23 -1.09 12.41
N ALA A 52 11.80 -1.07 13.62
CA ALA A 52 11.14 -1.59 14.82
C ALA A 52 9.87 -0.79 15.19
N HIS A 53 9.89 0.53 14.99
CA HIS A 53 8.70 1.36 15.23
C HIS A 53 7.60 1.04 14.22
N LEU A 54 7.92 0.88 12.94
CA LEU A 54 6.94 0.50 11.92
C LEU A 54 6.30 -0.87 12.23
N VAL A 55 7.11 -1.86 12.63
CA VAL A 55 6.60 -3.18 13.07
C VAL A 55 5.64 -3.02 14.25
N ALA A 56 5.99 -2.20 15.25
CA ALA A 56 5.13 -1.94 16.40
C ALA A 56 3.81 -1.25 16.00
N GLN A 57 3.83 -0.30 15.06
CA GLN A 57 2.64 0.37 14.55
C GLN A 57 1.69 -0.60 13.83
N VAL A 58 2.23 -1.47 12.97
CA VAL A 58 1.42 -2.49 12.27
C VAL A 58 0.82 -3.49 13.26
N ARG A 59 1.59 -3.97 14.25
CA ARG A 59 1.08 -4.88 15.28
C ARG A 59 0.00 -4.25 16.15
N ALA A 60 0.16 -2.98 16.52
CA ALA A 60 -0.88 -2.26 17.24
C ALA A 60 -2.18 -2.13 16.41
N LEU A 61 -2.06 -1.85 15.10
CA LEU A 61 -3.22 -1.82 14.22
C LEU A 61 -3.87 -3.22 14.09
N ARG A 62 -3.07 -4.28 14.00
CA ARG A 62 -3.53 -5.67 13.99
C ARG A 62 -4.30 -6.03 15.26
N ASP A 63 -3.83 -5.60 16.43
CA ASP A 63 -4.51 -5.86 17.70
C ASP A 63 -5.88 -5.18 17.77
N LEU A 64 -6.04 -4.02 17.12
CA LEU A 64 -7.31 -3.31 16.98
C LEU A 64 -8.21 -3.89 15.87
N ALA A 65 -7.63 -4.52 14.86
CA ALA A 65 -8.34 -5.07 13.70
C ALA A 65 -7.87 -6.50 13.37
N PRO A 66 -8.07 -7.50 14.26
CA PRO A 66 -7.55 -8.85 14.06
C PRO A 66 -8.08 -9.47 12.77
N GLY A 67 -7.17 -10.03 11.95
CA GLY A 67 -7.51 -10.63 10.65
C GLY A 67 -7.90 -9.63 9.55
N ARG A 68 -7.81 -8.31 9.80
CA ARG A 68 -8.23 -7.25 8.88
C ARG A 68 -7.13 -6.23 8.60
N VAL A 69 -5.87 -6.61 8.75
CA VAL A 69 -4.74 -5.73 8.47
C VAL A 69 -3.92 -6.27 7.33
N ILE A 70 -3.61 -5.40 6.36
CA ILE A 70 -2.62 -5.65 5.32
C ILE A 70 -1.51 -4.62 5.48
N ALA A 71 -0.26 -5.08 5.51
CA ALA A 71 0.91 -4.21 5.57
C ALA A 71 1.47 -4.02 4.16
N ALA A 72 1.00 -3.00 3.44
CA ALA A 72 1.66 -2.61 2.20
C ALA A 72 2.90 -1.76 2.53
N LEU A 73 4.07 -2.21 2.08
CA LEU A 73 5.38 -1.65 2.41
C LEU A 73 6.10 -1.21 1.14
N GLY A 74 6.89 -0.15 1.22
CA GLY A 74 7.73 0.28 0.10
C GLY A 74 9.00 0.97 0.53
N VAL A 75 10.03 0.85 -0.30
CA VAL A 75 11.31 1.53 -0.06
C VAL A 75 11.22 3.05 -0.16
N GLY A 76 10.15 3.60 -0.74
CA GLY A 76 10.00 5.04 -1.00
C GLY A 76 10.78 5.53 -2.23
N ASP A 77 10.33 6.63 -2.80
CA ASP A 77 10.84 7.23 -4.03
C ASP A 77 11.56 8.57 -3.77
N GLU A 78 11.75 9.38 -4.81
CA GLU A 78 12.32 10.72 -4.68
C GLU A 78 11.42 11.66 -3.87
N GLN A 79 10.10 11.47 -3.91
CA GLN A 79 9.19 12.25 -3.09
C GLN A 79 9.39 11.94 -1.60
N ALA A 80 9.53 10.66 -1.24
CA ALA A 80 9.86 10.26 0.13
C ALA A 80 11.19 10.87 0.61
N ARG A 81 12.19 10.98 -0.27
CA ARG A 81 13.47 11.66 0.06
C ARG A 81 13.28 13.14 0.35
N ARG A 82 12.47 13.84 -0.44
CA ARG A 82 12.14 15.25 -0.21
C ARG A 82 11.37 15.44 1.10
N GLU A 83 10.45 14.52 1.39
CA GLU A 83 9.69 14.51 2.64
C GLU A 83 10.59 14.35 3.86
N MET A 84 11.46 13.34 3.84
CA MET A 84 12.46 13.14 4.89
C MET A 84 13.36 14.37 5.08
N SER A 85 13.85 14.96 3.99
CA SER A 85 14.69 16.17 4.05
C SER A 85 13.97 17.34 4.70
N ALA A 86 12.71 17.62 4.29
CA ALA A 86 11.92 18.72 4.83
C ALA A 86 11.58 18.54 6.32
N PHE A 87 11.48 17.29 6.79
CA PHE A 87 11.24 16.95 8.19
C PHE A 87 12.54 16.76 9.00
N GLY A 88 13.71 16.99 8.41
CA GLY A 88 15.00 16.83 9.08
C GLY A 88 15.33 15.37 9.43
N LEU A 89 14.71 14.40 8.74
CA LEU A 89 14.97 12.99 8.94
C LEU A 89 16.27 12.57 8.25
N THR A 90 16.97 11.61 8.87
CA THR A 90 18.11 10.96 8.21
C THR A 90 17.61 10.17 7.01
N ILE A 91 18.18 10.41 5.84
CA ILE A 91 17.82 9.71 4.61
C ILE A 91 18.73 8.49 4.44
N PRO A 92 18.25 7.25 4.66
CA PRO A 92 19.08 6.07 4.51
C PRO A 92 19.43 5.81 3.04
N SER A 93 20.49 5.04 2.80
CA SER A 93 20.81 4.60 1.44
C SER A 93 19.70 3.71 0.87
N LYS A 94 19.64 3.58 -0.46
CA LYS A 94 18.69 2.67 -1.11
C LYS A 94 18.85 1.23 -0.59
N ASP A 95 20.09 0.76 -0.46
CA ASP A 95 20.37 -0.60 0.03
C ASP A 95 19.96 -0.80 1.48
N GLN A 96 20.13 0.23 2.33
CA GLN A 96 19.65 0.18 3.70
C GLN A 96 18.13 0.07 3.74
N ARG A 97 17.41 0.90 2.97
CA ARG A 97 15.94 0.84 2.88
C ARG A 97 15.45 -0.50 2.34
N LEU A 98 16.16 -1.12 1.40
CA LEU A 98 15.81 -2.44 0.88
C LEU A 98 16.01 -3.54 1.94
N ARG A 99 17.12 -3.52 2.68
CA ARG A 99 17.34 -4.45 3.80
C ARG A 99 16.28 -4.29 4.88
N ASP A 100 15.99 -3.04 5.24
CA ASP A 100 14.99 -2.71 6.26
C ASP A 100 13.58 -3.15 5.81
N LEU A 101 13.21 -2.96 4.54
CA LEU A 101 11.97 -3.47 3.96
C LEU A 101 11.83 -4.98 4.20
N GLY A 102 12.85 -5.75 3.81
CA GLY A 102 12.86 -7.20 4.02
C GLY A 102 12.84 -7.60 5.49
N SER A 103 13.50 -6.85 6.37
CA SER A 103 13.47 -7.10 7.82
C SER A 103 12.10 -6.83 8.43
N VAL A 104 11.43 -5.74 8.02
CA VAL A 104 10.08 -5.41 8.48
C VAL A 104 9.10 -6.47 8.00
N ALA A 105 9.11 -6.80 6.71
CA ALA A 105 8.21 -7.79 6.14
C ALA A 105 8.29 -9.14 6.87
N ARG A 106 9.50 -9.67 7.12
CA ARG A 106 9.69 -10.94 7.84
C ARG A 106 9.26 -10.88 9.31
N ALA A 107 9.23 -9.71 9.93
CA ALA A 107 8.87 -9.55 11.33
C ALA A 107 7.34 -9.44 11.56
N LEU A 108 6.56 -9.26 10.49
CA LEU A 108 5.12 -9.12 10.53
C LEU A 108 4.43 -10.48 10.39
N ASP A 109 3.30 -10.62 11.08
CA ASP A 109 2.43 -11.81 11.06
C ASP A 109 1.05 -11.49 10.44
N VAL A 110 1.03 -10.46 9.59
CA VAL A 110 -0.12 -10.05 8.78
C VAL A 110 0.26 -10.18 7.31
N PRO A 111 -0.72 -10.29 6.37
CA PRO A 111 -0.42 -10.22 4.95
C PRO A 111 0.41 -8.98 4.60
N VAL A 112 1.46 -9.18 3.80
CA VAL A 112 2.37 -8.11 3.36
C VAL A 112 2.23 -7.90 1.86
N TRP A 113 2.20 -6.65 1.44
CA TRP A 113 2.38 -6.27 0.04
C TRP A 113 3.68 -5.51 -0.14
N ILE A 114 4.42 -5.82 -1.20
CA ILE A 114 5.63 -5.09 -1.60
C ILE A 114 5.27 -4.13 -2.73
N GLY A 115 5.36 -2.84 -2.46
CA GLY A 115 5.12 -1.79 -3.46
C GLY A 115 6.33 -1.54 -4.34
N GLY A 116 6.20 -1.78 -5.64
CA GLY A 116 7.21 -1.41 -6.64
C GLY A 116 7.22 -2.28 -7.88
N ARG A 117 8.08 -1.92 -8.84
CA ARG A 117 8.20 -2.59 -10.15
C ARG A 117 9.61 -3.00 -10.53
N SER A 118 10.62 -2.59 -9.76
CA SER A 118 12.00 -2.93 -10.09
C SER A 118 12.23 -4.43 -9.88
N PRO A 119 13.06 -5.10 -10.70
CA PRO A 119 13.38 -6.53 -10.53
C PRO A 119 13.72 -6.90 -9.08
N THR A 120 14.55 -6.10 -8.42
CA THR A 120 14.93 -6.30 -7.01
C THR A 120 13.75 -6.34 -6.03
N LEU A 121 12.67 -5.60 -6.29
CA LEU A 121 11.48 -5.60 -5.42
C LEU A 121 10.54 -6.75 -5.78
N VAL A 122 10.51 -7.15 -7.05
CA VAL A 122 9.80 -8.36 -7.51
C VAL A 122 10.44 -9.60 -6.88
N ASP A 123 11.76 -9.74 -7.00
CA ASP A 123 12.52 -10.84 -6.40
C ASP A 123 12.31 -10.90 -4.88
N LEU A 124 12.29 -9.74 -4.22
CA LEU A 124 12.04 -9.66 -2.78
C LEU A 124 10.60 -10.06 -2.42
N ALA A 125 9.61 -9.68 -3.22
CA ALA A 125 8.23 -10.11 -3.01
C ALA A 125 8.10 -11.63 -3.13
N ASP A 126 8.71 -12.21 -4.17
CA ASP A 126 8.73 -13.65 -4.41
C ASP A 126 9.47 -14.41 -3.29
N GLU A 127 10.63 -13.92 -2.84
CA GLU A 127 11.39 -14.51 -1.72
C GLU A 127 10.58 -14.55 -0.42
N LEU A 128 9.76 -13.51 -0.19
CA LEU A 128 8.97 -13.36 1.03
C LEU A 128 7.59 -14.02 0.94
N GLY A 129 7.17 -14.49 -0.25
CA GLY A 129 5.79 -14.91 -0.50
C GLY A 129 4.78 -13.78 -0.30
N ALA A 130 5.20 -12.54 -0.53
CA ALA A 130 4.36 -11.35 -0.39
C ALA A 130 3.70 -10.99 -1.73
N ALA A 131 2.51 -10.39 -1.70
CA ALA A 131 1.90 -9.90 -2.94
C ALA A 131 2.67 -8.69 -3.49
N LEU A 132 2.73 -8.58 -4.82
CA LEU A 132 3.34 -7.43 -5.49
C LEU A 132 2.29 -6.35 -5.74
N ASN A 133 2.45 -5.17 -5.11
CA ASN A 133 1.56 -4.03 -5.32
C ASN A 133 2.10 -3.10 -6.41
N LEU A 134 1.35 -3.00 -7.51
CA LEU A 134 1.67 -2.21 -8.69
C LEU A 134 0.94 -0.87 -8.66
N TRP A 135 1.70 0.20 -8.38
CA TRP A 135 1.17 1.56 -8.42
C TRP A 135 1.05 2.09 -9.86
N GLY A 136 -0.18 2.39 -10.30
CA GLY A 136 -0.48 3.03 -11.57
C GLY A 136 0.00 2.26 -12.80
N ALA A 137 0.19 0.95 -12.67
CA ALA A 137 0.67 0.12 -13.76
C ALA A 137 -0.40 -0.04 -14.84
N SER A 138 0.05 -0.17 -16.10
CA SER A 138 -0.83 -0.48 -17.22
C SER A 138 -1.36 -1.92 -17.15
N LEU A 139 -2.41 -2.22 -17.91
CA LEU A 139 -2.95 -3.59 -17.99
C LEU A 139 -1.94 -4.61 -18.53
N ASP A 140 -1.03 -4.18 -19.41
CA ASP A 140 0.03 -5.04 -19.94
C ASP A 140 1.10 -5.33 -18.88
N GLU A 141 1.48 -4.33 -18.10
CA GLU A 141 2.40 -4.50 -16.96
C GLU A 141 1.79 -5.42 -15.90
N VAL A 142 0.49 -5.27 -15.60
CA VAL A 142 -0.25 -6.16 -14.70
C VAL A 142 -0.27 -7.59 -15.24
N ALA A 143 -0.63 -7.78 -16.50
CA ALA A 143 -0.71 -9.12 -17.11
C ALA A 143 0.64 -9.85 -17.08
N GLY A 144 1.74 -9.13 -17.31
CA GLY A 144 3.09 -9.70 -17.21
C GLY A 144 3.48 -10.11 -15.78
N ALA A 145 2.89 -9.49 -14.75
CA ALA A 145 3.23 -9.76 -13.36
C ALA A 145 2.39 -10.90 -12.72
N VAL A 146 1.11 -11.02 -13.07
CA VAL A 146 0.18 -11.98 -12.41
C VAL A 146 0.54 -13.44 -12.68
N ALA A 147 1.25 -13.75 -13.77
CA ALA A 147 1.54 -15.11 -14.17
C ALA A 147 2.23 -15.98 -13.09
N ASP A 148 3.05 -15.35 -12.23
CA ASP A 148 3.93 -16.08 -11.31
C ASP A 148 3.63 -15.82 -9.82
N ARG A 149 2.78 -14.83 -9.50
CA ARG A 149 2.64 -14.31 -8.13
C ARG A 149 1.31 -13.62 -7.91
N GLU A 150 0.93 -13.45 -6.65
CA GLU A 150 -0.19 -12.57 -6.28
C GLU A 150 0.14 -11.12 -6.63
N VAL A 151 -0.77 -10.44 -7.32
CA VAL A 151 -0.62 -9.04 -7.71
C VAL A 151 -1.81 -8.24 -7.22
N THR A 152 -1.51 -7.07 -6.66
CA THR A 152 -2.49 -6.04 -6.31
C THR A 152 -2.22 -4.80 -7.14
N TRP A 153 -3.26 -4.05 -7.45
CA TRP A 153 -3.17 -2.78 -8.18
C TRP A 153 -3.59 -1.63 -7.27
N SER A 154 -2.88 -0.51 -7.37
CA SER A 154 -3.29 0.72 -6.69
C SER A 154 -3.01 1.94 -7.55
N GLY A 155 -3.80 3.00 -7.41
CA GLY A 155 -3.54 4.25 -8.13
C GLY A 155 -4.77 5.06 -8.44
N VAL A 156 -4.56 6.14 -9.20
CA VAL A 156 -5.66 6.91 -9.79
C VAL A 156 -6.26 6.09 -10.93
N ALA A 157 -7.49 5.63 -10.75
CA ALA A 157 -8.15 4.78 -11.73
C ALA A 157 -8.54 5.60 -12.98
N PRO A 158 -8.33 5.06 -14.19
CA PRO A 158 -8.88 5.62 -15.41
C PRO A 158 -10.42 5.59 -15.43
N ASP A 159 -11.01 6.52 -16.16
CA ASP A 159 -12.43 6.50 -16.49
C ASP A 159 -12.67 5.74 -17.81
N PRO A 160 -13.73 4.91 -17.93
CA PRO A 160 -14.71 4.60 -16.89
C PRO A 160 -14.20 3.55 -15.89
N LEU A 161 -14.46 3.79 -14.60
CA LEU A 161 -13.96 2.98 -13.49
C LEU A 161 -14.37 1.50 -13.60
N ASP A 162 -15.61 1.22 -13.99
CA ASP A 162 -16.14 -0.14 -14.09
C ASP A 162 -15.35 -1.00 -15.09
N GLU A 163 -15.09 -0.46 -16.29
CA GLU A 163 -14.33 -1.19 -17.33
C GLU A 163 -12.88 -1.42 -16.91
N TRP A 164 -12.30 -0.47 -16.17
CA TRP A 164 -10.96 -0.62 -15.60
C TRP A 164 -10.89 -1.73 -14.56
N LEU A 165 -11.81 -1.70 -13.59
CA LEU A 165 -11.91 -2.74 -12.56
C LEU A 165 -12.23 -4.11 -13.18
N ASP A 166 -13.04 -4.12 -14.23
CA ASP A 166 -13.37 -5.33 -14.97
C ASP A 166 -12.12 -5.95 -15.57
N SER A 167 -11.33 -5.12 -16.26
CA SER A 167 -10.06 -5.51 -16.89
C SER A 167 -9.01 -6.01 -15.90
N LEU A 168 -8.93 -5.41 -14.69
CA LEU A 168 -8.01 -5.84 -13.65
C LEU A 168 -8.39 -7.23 -13.11
N ALA A 169 -9.66 -7.47 -12.82
CA ALA A 169 -10.08 -8.75 -12.25
C ALA A 169 -9.98 -9.90 -13.27
N GLU A 170 -10.31 -9.65 -14.55
CA GLU A 170 -10.13 -10.63 -15.63
C GLU A 170 -8.68 -11.10 -15.76
N ARG A 171 -7.72 -10.26 -15.35
CA ARG A 171 -6.29 -10.56 -15.33
C ARG A 171 -5.82 -11.21 -14.05
N GLY A 172 -6.71 -11.48 -13.09
CA GLY A 172 -6.37 -12.14 -11.82
C GLY A 172 -5.80 -11.24 -10.74
N VAL A 173 -5.97 -9.91 -10.84
CA VAL A 173 -5.62 -8.99 -9.75
C VAL A 173 -6.50 -9.28 -8.53
N THR A 174 -5.88 -9.52 -7.37
CA THR A 174 -6.60 -9.92 -6.16
C THR A 174 -7.16 -8.73 -5.37
N TRP A 175 -6.52 -7.57 -5.48
CA TRP A 175 -6.98 -6.31 -4.88
C TRP A 175 -6.78 -5.13 -5.83
N ALA A 176 -7.80 -4.27 -5.93
CA ALA A 176 -7.71 -2.97 -6.60
C ALA A 176 -8.00 -1.86 -5.59
N VAL A 177 -6.99 -1.04 -5.27
CA VAL A 177 -7.12 0.11 -4.38
C VAL A 177 -7.12 1.40 -5.19
N VAL A 178 -8.30 1.92 -5.43
CA VAL A 178 -8.51 3.03 -6.37
C VAL A 178 -8.59 4.38 -5.67
N ILE A 179 -7.91 5.38 -6.22
CA ILE A 179 -8.29 6.78 -6.07
C ILE A 179 -9.24 7.08 -7.23
N SER A 180 -10.47 7.43 -6.91
CA SER A 180 -11.50 7.78 -7.89
C SER A 180 -12.38 8.92 -7.37
N LYS A 181 -13.11 9.55 -8.29
CA LYS A 181 -14.20 10.49 -7.97
C LYS A 181 -15.49 9.75 -7.60
N GLU A 182 -15.58 8.47 -7.96
CA GLU A 182 -16.74 7.63 -7.65
C GLU A 182 -16.84 7.34 -6.15
N THR A 183 -18.08 7.11 -5.69
CA THR A 183 -18.34 6.91 -4.27
C THR A 183 -18.09 5.46 -3.83
N PRO A 184 -17.91 5.21 -2.52
CA PRO A 184 -17.87 3.85 -2.00
C PRO A 184 -19.11 3.01 -2.35
N GLU A 185 -20.29 3.63 -2.49
CA GLU A 185 -21.52 2.95 -2.90
C GLU A 185 -21.43 2.47 -4.35
N HIS A 186 -20.85 3.26 -5.25
CA HIS A 186 -20.60 2.86 -6.64
C HIS A 186 -19.70 1.61 -6.68
N LEU A 187 -18.59 1.65 -5.96
CA LEU A 187 -17.69 0.49 -5.83
C LEU A 187 -18.40 -0.73 -5.22
N GLY A 188 -19.27 -0.51 -4.23
CA GLY A 188 -20.10 -1.55 -3.63
C GLY A 188 -21.06 -2.19 -4.63
N ALA A 189 -21.71 -1.38 -5.47
CA ALA A 189 -22.59 -1.85 -6.53
C ALA A 189 -21.81 -2.63 -7.61
N TRP A 190 -20.61 -2.18 -7.97
CA TRP A 190 -19.74 -2.93 -8.89
C TRP A 190 -19.38 -4.31 -8.32
N CYS A 191 -18.92 -4.38 -7.06
CA CYS A 191 -18.59 -5.64 -6.39
C CYS A 191 -19.78 -6.61 -6.36
N ALA A 192 -21.00 -6.12 -6.10
CA ALA A 192 -22.19 -6.95 -5.97
C ALA A 192 -22.69 -7.59 -7.28
N ARG A 193 -22.18 -7.15 -8.45
CA ARG A 193 -22.53 -7.71 -9.76
C ARG A 193 -21.63 -8.87 -10.19
N ARG A 194 -20.58 -9.18 -9.43
CA ARG A 194 -19.58 -10.22 -9.72
C ARG A 194 -19.70 -11.38 -8.75
#